data_AF-A0AAW2KG93-F1
#
_entry.id   AF-A0AAW2KG93-F1
#
_cell.length_a   1.000
_cell.length_b   1.000
_cell.length_c   1.000
_cell.angle_alpha   90.00
_cell.angle_beta   90.00
_cell.angle_gamma   90.00
#
_symmetry.space_group_name_H-M   'P 1'
#
loop_
_entity.id
_entity.type
_entity.pdbx_description
1 polymer ?
#
loop_
_entity_poly.entity_id
_entity_poly.type
_entity_poly.pdbx_seq_one_letter_code
_entity_poly.pdbx_strand_id
1 'polypeptide(L)'
;MEIARPTSSCSKEQLKIYQTWFNFADSDRDGRLTGNDATNFFAMSNLSKPELKQVWAVADSKRQGFLGFKEFITAMQKNRGPVSNGNYEANGWYPISILININNISLTAVTSVIDGLKILYNEKLKPLEATYRFNDFVSPFLTSSDFDAKPMVMLLGQYSTGKTTFIKHLLQAAIQSGPDERSIPGNTIAVHADLPFTGLTTFGGSFLSKFECSQMPHPLLEHITFVDTPGVLSGEKQRTQRSYDFTGVISWFAAKCDLILLLFDPHKLDISDEFKRVISSLRGNDDKIRVVLNKADQLMRVYGALMWSLGKVLNTPEVSRVYIGSFNDKPVNEAAAGPVGKELFEKEQDDLLLDLIDIPKKACDRRINEFVKRARAAKIHAYIMSHLKKEMPALMGKAKTQRRLMDNLETEFEKVQREYHLPAGIFQMSSTLGRS
;
A
#
# COMPACT_ATOMS: atom_id res chain seq x y z
N MET A 1 26.81 -28.37 -39.28
CA MET A 1 26.49 -29.10 -38.04
C MET A 1 26.71 -28.13 -36.90
N GLU A 2 25.66 -27.42 -36.49
CA GLU A 2 25.68 -26.58 -35.30
C GLU A 2 24.76 -27.22 -34.27
N ILE A 3 25.33 -27.43 -33.08
CA ILE A 3 24.77 -28.26 -32.02
C ILE A 3 23.69 -27.45 -31.30
N ALA A 4 22.47 -27.97 -31.26
CA ALA A 4 21.35 -27.40 -30.54
C ALA A 4 21.69 -27.20 -29.05
N ARG A 5 21.49 -25.97 -28.53
CA ARG A 5 21.59 -25.68 -27.10
C ARG A 5 20.40 -26.30 -26.35
N PRO A 6 20.56 -26.80 -25.11
CA PRO A 6 19.51 -27.49 -24.40
C PRO A 6 18.40 -26.54 -23.97
N THR A 7 17.17 -27.05 -24.08
CA THR A 7 15.92 -26.52 -23.53
C THR A 7 16.08 -25.98 -22.10
N SER A 8 15.47 -24.82 -21.84
CA SER A 8 15.39 -24.14 -20.54
C SER A 8 15.08 -25.12 -19.40
N SER A 9 16.02 -25.30 -18.47
CA SER A 9 15.81 -26.14 -17.29
C SER A 9 14.78 -25.48 -16.35
N CYS A 10 13.65 -26.14 -16.13
CA CYS A 10 12.66 -25.76 -15.12
C CYS A 10 13.26 -25.94 -13.71
N SER A 11 13.21 -24.92 -12.84
CA SER A 11 13.74 -25.04 -11.49
C SER A 11 12.91 -26.02 -10.63
N LYS A 12 13.48 -26.60 -9.58
CA LYS A 12 12.75 -27.52 -8.67
C LYS A 12 11.53 -26.85 -8.03
N GLU A 13 11.58 -25.54 -7.84
CA GLU A 13 10.50 -24.72 -7.30
C GLU A 13 9.41 -24.47 -8.35
N GLN A 14 9.77 -24.19 -9.60
CA GLN A 14 8.81 -24.06 -10.70
C GLN A 14 8.05 -25.37 -10.93
N LEU A 15 8.71 -26.51 -10.80
CA LEU A 15 8.07 -27.82 -10.86
C LEU A 15 7.05 -28.03 -9.72
N LYS A 16 7.31 -27.52 -8.51
CA LYS A 16 6.34 -27.57 -7.40
C LYS A 16 5.10 -26.73 -7.69
N ILE A 17 5.28 -25.52 -8.22
CA ILE A 17 4.17 -24.63 -8.60
C ILE A 17 3.31 -25.29 -9.68
N TYR A 18 3.95 -25.84 -10.72
CA TYR A 18 3.23 -26.56 -11.76
C TYR A 18 2.51 -27.79 -11.20
N GLN A 19 3.08 -28.49 -10.22
CA GLN A 19 2.42 -29.63 -9.58
C GLN A 19 1.17 -29.20 -8.82
N THR A 20 1.22 -28.08 -8.09
CA THR A 20 0.04 -27.53 -7.40
C THR A 20 -1.06 -27.17 -8.39
N TRP A 21 -0.73 -26.54 -9.51
CA TRP A 21 -1.71 -26.19 -10.54
C TRP A 21 -2.27 -27.42 -11.26
N PHE A 22 -1.41 -28.40 -11.55
CA PHE A 22 -1.84 -29.67 -12.12
C PHE A 22 -2.86 -30.36 -11.20
N ASN A 23 -2.57 -30.43 -9.90
CA ASN A 23 -3.49 -31.03 -8.92
C ASN A 23 -4.79 -30.23 -8.72
N PHE A 24 -4.77 -28.92 -8.98
CA PHE A 24 -5.96 -28.08 -8.90
C PHE A 24 -6.85 -28.23 -10.14
N ALA A 25 -6.24 -28.36 -11.31
CA ALA A 25 -6.94 -28.61 -12.56
C ALA A 25 -7.47 -30.06 -12.64
N ASP A 26 -6.78 -31.01 -12.00
CA ASP A 26 -7.10 -32.44 -11.93
C ASP A 26 -8.20 -32.69 -10.88
N SER A 27 -9.44 -32.35 -11.26
CA SER A 27 -10.61 -32.29 -10.39
C SER A 27 -10.93 -33.64 -9.74
N ASP A 28 -10.67 -34.75 -10.44
CA ASP A 28 -10.92 -36.13 -10.00
C ASP A 28 -9.65 -36.85 -9.50
N ARG A 29 -8.48 -36.20 -9.59
CA ARG A 29 -7.18 -36.65 -9.07
C ARG A 29 -6.71 -37.96 -9.68
N ASP A 30 -7.04 -38.18 -10.95
CA ASP A 30 -6.66 -39.38 -11.68
C ASP A 30 -5.28 -39.27 -12.34
N GLY A 31 -4.64 -38.09 -12.22
CA GLY A 31 -3.35 -37.77 -12.79
C GLY A 31 -3.42 -37.35 -14.26
N ARG A 32 -4.61 -37.03 -14.79
CA ARG A 32 -4.85 -36.71 -16.20
C ARG A 32 -5.77 -35.50 -16.33
N LEU A 33 -5.27 -34.44 -16.96
CA LEU A 33 -6.13 -33.30 -17.30
C LEU A 33 -6.83 -33.57 -18.62
N THR A 34 -8.16 -33.65 -18.61
CA THR A 34 -8.96 -33.76 -19.83
C THR A 34 -9.19 -32.39 -20.47
N GLY A 35 -9.73 -32.37 -21.70
CA GLY A 35 -10.07 -31.12 -22.37
C GLY A 35 -11.10 -30.27 -21.60
N ASN A 36 -11.97 -30.92 -20.82
CA ASN A 36 -12.95 -30.24 -19.96
C ASN A 36 -12.28 -29.63 -18.72
N ASP A 37 -11.36 -30.36 -18.08
CA ASP A 37 -10.56 -29.85 -16.95
C ASP A 37 -9.73 -28.65 -17.35
N ALA A 38 -9.07 -28.72 -18.51
CA ALA A 38 -8.33 -27.59 -19.05
C ALA A 38 -9.25 -26.41 -19.41
N THR A 39 -10.44 -26.65 -19.97
CA THR A 39 -11.37 -25.55 -20.27
C THR A 39 -11.85 -24.86 -18.99
N ASN A 40 -12.14 -25.60 -17.93
CA ASN A 40 -12.54 -25.04 -16.63
C ASN A 40 -11.38 -24.31 -15.94
N PHE A 41 -10.18 -24.90 -15.95
CA PHE A 41 -8.97 -24.31 -15.38
C PHE A 41 -8.55 -23.03 -16.12
N PHE A 42 -8.58 -23.05 -17.45
CA PHE A 42 -8.20 -21.91 -18.28
C PHE A 42 -9.35 -20.92 -18.54
N ALA A 43 -10.60 -21.20 -18.19
CA ALA A 43 -11.69 -20.22 -18.22
C ALA A 43 -11.38 -18.99 -17.33
N MET A 44 -10.55 -19.17 -16.30
CA MET A 44 -10.06 -18.10 -15.42
C MET A 44 -9.00 -17.18 -16.07
N SER A 45 -8.59 -17.47 -17.32
CA SER A 45 -7.50 -16.78 -18.02
C SER A 45 -7.93 -15.76 -19.07
N ASN A 46 -9.25 -15.58 -19.25
CA ASN A 46 -9.85 -14.70 -20.25
C ASN A 46 -9.49 -15.04 -21.71
N LEU A 47 -8.96 -16.24 -21.98
CA LEU A 47 -8.68 -16.73 -23.34
C LEU A 47 -9.96 -17.14 -24.06
N SER A 48 -10.06 -16.84 -25.35
CA SER A 48 -11.17 -17.28 -26.18
C SER A 48 -11.07 -18.78 -26.50
N LYS A 49 -12.22 -19.44 -26.74
CA LYS A 49 -12.29 -20.89 -27.05
C LYS A 49 -11.35 -21.32 -28.20
N PRO A 50 -11.16 -20.54 -29.29
CA PRO A 50 -10.21 -20.87 -30.35
C PRO A 50 -8.75 -20.92 -29.87
N GLU A 51 -8.33 -20.02 -28.99
CA GLU A 51 -6.96 -19.91 -28.48
C GLU A 51 -6.64 -21.05 -27.52
N LEU A 52 -7.58 -21.41 -26.65
CA LEU A 52 -7.47 -22.58 -25.76
C LEU A 52 -7.29 -23.88 -26.56
N LYS A 53 -7.99 -24.01 -27.68
CA LYS A 53 -7.87 -25.17 -28.57
C LYS A 53 -6.48 -25.26 -29.21
N GLN A 54 -5.86 -24.12 -29.50
CA GLN A 54 -4.51 -24.05 -30.06
C GLN A 54 -3.44 -24.44 -29.02
N VAL A 55 -3.55 -23.94 -27.78
CA VAL A 55 -2.69 -24.33 -26.66
C VAL A 55 -2.81 -25.83 -26.38
N TRP A 56 -4.04 -26.35 -26.35
CA TRP A 56 -4.32 -27.77 -26.15
C TRP A 56 -3.68 -28.65 -27.23
N ALA A 57 -3.82 -28.29 -28.52
CA ALA A 57 -3.29 -29.07 -29.63
C ALA A 57 -1.75 -29.17 -29.62
N VAL A 58 -1.07 -28.15 -29.07
CA VAL A 58 0.39 -28.15 -28.94
C VAL A 58 0.86 -28.97 -27.74
N ALA A 59 0.10 -28.95 -26.64
CA ALA A 59 0.39 -29.70 -25.43
C ALA A 59 0.11 -31.21 -25.61
N ASP A 60 -1.02 -31.56 -26.22
CA ASP A 60 -1.40 -32.93 -26.56
C ASP A 60 -0.81 -33.37 -27.91
N SER A 61 0.51 -33.23 -28.03
CA SER A 61 1.25 -33.58 -29.26
C SER A 61 1.10 -35.07 -29.65
N LYS A 62 0.74 -35.93 -28.69
CA LYS A 62 0.50 -37.37 -28.90
C LYS A 62 -0.96 -37.71 -29.22
N ARG A 63 -1.88 -36.73 -29.20
CA ARG A 63 -3.33 -36.89 -29.40
C ARG A 63 -3.96 -37.94 -28.50
N GLN A 64 -3.49 -38.01 -27.25
CA GLN A 64 -3.97 -39.00 -26.27
C GLN A 64 -5.28 -38.56 -25.60
N GLY A 65 -5.73 -37.31 -25.83
CA GLY A 65 -6.99 -36.79 -25.31
C GLY A 65 -6.93 -36.27 -23.88
N PHE A 66 -5.75 -36.34 -23.24
CA PHE A 66 -5.47 -35.82 -21.91
C PHE A 66 -4.02 -35.33 -21.79
N LEU A 67 -3.75 -34.44 -20.84
CA LEU A 67 -2.40 -33.96 -20.52
C LEU A 67 -1.95 -34.56 -19.20
N GLY A 68 -0.84 -35.31 -19.23
CA GLY A 68 -0.09 -35.66 -18.03
C GLY A 68 0.76 -34.49 -17.55
N PHE A 69 1.38 -34.64 -16.36
CA PHE A 69 2.13 -33.55 -15.73
C PHE A 69 3.25 -32.96 -16.60
N LYS A 70 3.95 -33.80 -17.38
CA LYS A 70 5.05 -33.37 -18.25
C LYS A 70 4.54 -32.57 -19.46
N GLU A 71 3.44 -33.02 -20.05
CA GLU A 71 2.76 -32.34 -21.15
C GLU A 71 2.14 -31.01 -20.68
N PHE A 72 1.60 -30.96 -19.47
CA PHE A 72 1.10 -29.74 -18.83
C PHE A 72 2.21 -28.68 -18.64
N ILE A 73 3.38 -29.05 -18.16
CA ILE A 73 4.53 -28.13 -18.04
C ILE A 73 4.92 -27.56 -19.42
N THR A 74 4.90 -28.41 -20.44
CA THR A 74 5.22 -28.00 -21.82
C THR A 74 4.22 -26.97 -22.34
N ALA A 75 2.92 -27.14 -22.04
CA ALA A 75 1.88 -26.17 -22.34
C ALA A 75 2.15 -24.81 -21.68
N MET A 76 2.52 -24.83 -20.39
CA MET A 76 2.75 -23.62 -19.59
C MET A 76 4.01 -22.85 -20.00
N GLN A 77 5.05 -23.55 -20.44
CA GLN A 77 6.33 -22.93 -20.82
C GLN A 77 6.32 -22.33 -22.23
N LYS A 78 5.57 -22.93 -23.16
CA LYS A 78 5.57 -22.52 -24.59
C LYS A 78 4.73 -21.26 -24.87
N ASN A 79 3.98 -20.78 -23.88
CA ASN A 79 3.18 -19.55 -23.94
C ASN A 79 3.99 -18.25 -23.66
N ARG A 80 5.32 -18.32 -23.58
CA ARG A 80 6.20 -17.13 -23.47
C ARG A 80 6.90 -16.84 -24.80
N GLY A 81 6.31 -15.97 -25.63
CA GLY A 81 6.95 -15.50 -26.87
C GLY A 81 8.09 -14.50 -26.63
N PRO A 82 9.01 -14.29 -27.59
CA PRO A 82 10.12 -13.35 -27.46
C PRO A 82 9.68 -11.89 -27.68
N VAL A 83 10.16 -10.98 -26.82
CA VAL A 83 10.00 -9.52 -26.98
C VAL A 83 11.01 -9.04 -28.03
N SER A 84 10.53 -8.39 -29.09
CA SER A 84 11.39 -7.70 -30.06
C SER A 84 10.93 -6.26 -30.29
N ASN A 85 11.93 -5.40 -30.50
CA ASN A 85 11.91 -3.95 -30.41
C ASN A 85 10.86 -3.26 -31.28
N GLY A 86 10.17 -2.28 -30.69
CA GLY A 86 9.71 -1.06 -31.35
C GLY A 86 8.76 -1.27 -32.52
N ASN A 87 7.49 -1.59 -32.23
CA ASN A 87 6.30 -1.02 -32.85
C ASN A 87 5.06 -1.60 -32.15
N TYR A 88 4.10 -0.74 -31.84
CA TYR A 88 2.87 -1.10 -31.15
C TYR A 88 1.94 -1.85 -32.11
N GLU A 89 2.08 -3.17 -32.17
CA GLU A 89 0.98 -4.05 -32.55
C GLU A 89 0.61 -4.89 -31.33
N ALA A 90 -0.53 -4.55 -30.74
CA ALA A 90 -1.20 -5.32 -29.72
C ALA A 90 -1.58 -6.68 -30.31
N ASN A 91 -0.93 -7.76 -29.84
CA ASN A 91 -1.45 -9.14 -29.75
C ASN A 91 -0.42 -10.06 -29.06
N GLY A 92 0.14 -9.60 -27.94
CA GLY A 92 1.04 -10.39 -27.10
C GLY A 92 0.30 -10.98 -25.90
N TRP A 93 -0.02 -12.28 -25.96
CA TRP A 93 -0.62 -13.07 -24.87
C TRP A 93 0.14 -12.91 -23.54
N TYR A 94 -0.58 -12.59 -22.47
CA TYR A 94 -0.12 -12.72 -21.09
C TYR A 94 -0.73 -13.97 -20.44
N PRO A 95 0.03 -15.05 -20.23
CA PRO A 95 -0.48 -16.26 -19.59
C PRO A 95 -0.41 -16.13 -18.06
N ILE A 96 -1.44 -16.69 -17.40
CA ILE A 96 -1.71 -17.01 -15.97
C ILE A 96 -0.50 -17.15 -15.02
N SER A 97 0.71 -17.34 -15.53
CA SER A 97 1.97 -17.28 -14.78
C SER A 97 2.33 -15.93 -14.13
N ILE A 98 1.51 -14.88 -14.29
CA ILE A 98 1.67 -13.59 -13.57
C ILE A 98 0.77 -13.50 -12.33
N LEU A 99 -0.20 -14.40 -12.13
CA LEU A 99 -1.08 -14.38 -10.95
C LEU A 99 -0.59 -15.19 -9.75
N ILE A 100 0.44 -16.03 -9.90
CA ILE A 100 1.00 -16.80 -8.77
C ILE A 100 2.53 -16.85 -8.91
N ASN A 101 3.19 -15.81 -8.42
CA ASN A 101 4.58 -15.90 -8.01
C ASN A 101 4.85 -14.95 -6.83
N ILE A 102 4.30 -15.30 -5.68
CA ILE A 102 4.87 -14.95 -4.39
C ILE A 102 5.86 -16.07 -4.05
N ASN A 103 7.15 -15.70 -4.05
CA ASN A 103 8.30 -16.37 -3.41
C ASN A 103 8.99 -17.56 -4.12
N ASN A 104 10.20 -17.28 -4.60
CA ASN A 104 11.36 -18.17 -4.46
C ASN A 104 12.24 -17.64 -3.32
N ILE A 105 12.57 -18.48 -2.32
CA ILE A 105 13.93 -18.73 -1.79
C ILE A 105 13.89 -19.96 -0.85
N SER A 106 14.99 -20.71 -0.90
CA SER A 106 15.35 -21.97 -0.24
C SER A 106 15.11 -22.05 1.28
N LEU A 107 14.59 -23.19 1.72
CA LEU A 107 14.34 -23.56 3.12
C LEU A 107 15.61 -24.00 3.85
N THR A 108 16.26 -23.05 4.51
CA THR A 108 16.76 -23.19 5.90
C THR A 108 16.70 -21.87 6.70
N ALA A 109 16.20 -20.77 6.11
CA ALA A 109 16.25 -19.42 6.68
C ALA A 109 15.10 -18.54 6.12
N VAL A 110 14.44 -17.76 6.99
CA VAL A 110 13.47 -16.66 6.72
C VAL A 110 12.28 -16.97 5.77
N THR A 111 11.05 -17.00 6.32
CA THR A 111 9.78 -17.35 5.62
C THR A 111 9.16 -16.22 4.78
N SER A 112 9.53 -14.96 5.01
CA SER A 112 9.09 -13.80 4.22
C SER A 112 10.01 -12.58 4.41
N VAL A 113 9.97 -11.60 3.50
CA VAL A 113 10.68 -10.31 3.65
C VAL A 113 10.34 -9.65 4.99
N ILE A 114 9.08 -9.72 5.40
CA ILE A 114 8.59 -9.16 6.67
C ILE A 114 9.26 -9.83 7.86
N ASP A 115 9.40 -11.16 7.86
CA ASP A 115 10.10 -11.89 8.92
C ASP A 115 11.59 -11.51 8.98
N GLY A 116 12.22 -11.32 7.82
CA GLY A 116 13.58 -10.82 7.74
C GLY A 116 13.73 -9.42 8.37
N LEU A 117 12.80 -8.50 8.08
CA LEU A 117 12.80 -7.16 8.68
C LEU A 117 12.59 -7.20 10.20
N LYS A 118 11.70 -8.07 10.70
CA LYS A 118 11.49 -8.27 12.14
C LYS A 118 12.75 -8.77 12.85
N ILE A 119 13.43 -9.76 12.26
CA ILE A 119 14.67 -10.31 12.81
C ILE A 119 15.74 -9.21 12.85
N LEU A 120 15.96 -8.51 11.72
CA LEU A 120 16.91 -7.40 11.64
C LEU A 120 16.59 -6.28 12.63
N TYR A 121 15.30 -5.94 12.79
CA TYR A 121 14.89 -4.95 13.79
C TYR A 121 15.28 -5.39 15.19
N ASN A 122 14.86 -6.58 15.62
CA ASN A 122 15.07 -7.04 17.00
C ASN A 122 16.54 -7.30 17.33
N GLU A 123 17.31 -7.84 16.38
CA GLU A 123 18.72 -8.19 16.62
C GLU A 123 19.68 -7.02 16.42
N LYS A 124 19.39 -6.10 15.50
CA LYS A 124 20.36 -5.04 15.11
C LYS A 124 19.89 -3.64 15.50
N LEU A 125 18.66 -3.27 15.17
CA LEU A 125 18.21 -1.88 15.30
C LEU A 125 17.67 -1.55 16.70
N LYS A 126 16.81 -2.41 17.26
CA LYS A 126 16.19 -2.23 18.58
C LYS A 126 17.21 -2.08 19.71
N PRO A 127 18.33 -2.83 19.77
CA PRO A 127 19.35 -2.62 20.79
C PRO A 127 20.02 -1.23 20.68
N LEU A 128 20.25 -0.75 19.46
CA LEU A 128 20.78 0.59 19.22
C LEU A 128 19.80 1.67 19.69
N GLU A 129 18.52 1.53 19.31
CA GLU A 129 17.45 2.44 19.73
C GLU A 129 17.31 2.49 21.26
N ALA A 130 17.36 1.33 21.93
CA ALA A 130 17.27 1.25 23.39
C ALA A 130 18.50 1.86 24.09
N THR A 131 19.71 1.59 23.59
CA THR A 131 20.97 2.09 24.17
C THR A 131 21.03 3.62 24.16
N TYR A 132 20.52 4.25 23.08
CA TYR A 132 20.55 5.70 22.90
C TYR A 132 19.19 6.38 23.13
N ARG A 133 18.21 5.66 23.70
CA ARG A 133 16.87 6.17 24.03
C ARG A 133 16.13 6.82 22.85
N PHE A 134 16.25 6.24 21.67
CA PHE A 134 15.61 6.76 20.45
C PHE A 134 14.08 6.90 20.60
N ASN A 135 13.47 6.02 21.40
CA ASN A 135 12.03 6.03 21.68
C ASN A 135 11.56 7.25 22.48
N ASP A 136 12.45 7.90 23.23
CA ASP A 136 12.11 9.08 24.04
C ASP A 136 12.14 10.37 23.20
N PHE A 137 12.86 10.37 22.07
CA PHE A 137 13.11 11.57 21.26
C PHE A 137 12.43 11.55 19.88
N VAL A 138 12.37 10.39 19.23
CA VAL A 138 12.02 10.31 17.80
C VAL A 138 10.75 9.51 17.59
N SER A 139 10.73 8.23 17.96
CA SER A 139 9.53 7.41 17.79
C SER A 139 9.56 6.13 18.63
N PRO A 140 8.41 5.63 19.11
CA PRO A 140 8.32 4.40 19.89
C PRO A 140 8.94 3.18 19.19
N PHE A 141 9.24 2.14 19.96
CA PHE A 141 9.70 0.87 19.39
C PHE A 141 8.63 0.25 18.49
N LEU A 142 9.06 -0.30 17.36
CA LEU A 142 8.19 -1.11 16.51
C LEU A 142 7.81 -2.41 17.22
N THR A 143 6.55 -2.78 17.05
CA THR A 143 5.96 -4.04 17.52
C THR A 143 5.82 -5.02 16.37
N SER A 144 5.61 -6.32 16.64
CA SER A 144 5.37 -7.31 15.58
C SER A 144 4.18 -6.94 14.70
N SER A 145 3.13 -6.36 15.28
CA SER A 145 1.94 -5.92 14.54
C SER A 145 2.20 -4.73 13.61
N ASP A 146 3.22 -3.90 13.87
CA ASP A 146 3.64 -2.88 12.90
C ASP A 146 4.25 -3.51 11.63
N PHE A 147 4.91 -4.66 11.76
CA PHE A 147 5.45 -5.41 10.62
C PHE A 147 4.40 -6.27 9.93
N ASP A 148 3.45 -6.82 10.67
CA ASP A 148 2.40 -7.73 10.17
C ASP A 148 1.13 -7.01 9.68
N ALA A 149 1.02 -5.71 9.93
CA ALA A 149 -0.10 -4.90 9.48
C ALA A 149 -0.36 -5.14 7.98
N LYS A 150 -1.62 -5.26 7.57
CA LYS A 150 -1.96 -5.23 6.15
C LYS A 150 -1.75 -3.80 5.62
N PRO A 151 -1.37 -3.64 4.34
CA PRO A 151 -1.36 -2.33 3.71
C PRO A 151 -2.69 -1.60 3.90
N MET A 152 -2.62 -0.31 4.22
CA MET A 152 -3.81 0.49 4.52
C MET A 152 -4.12 1.49 3.41
N VAL A 153 -5.40 1.58 3.03
CA VAL A 153 -5.93 2.55 2.07
C VAL A 153 -6.84 3.52 2.82
N MET A 154 -6.40 4.76 2.99
CA MET A 154 -7.18 5.79 3.67
C MET A 154 -8.01 6.58 2.66
N LEU A 155 -9.32 6.70 2.91
CA LEU A 155 -10.20 7.54 2.13
C LEU A 155 -10.43 8.85 2.85
N LEU A 156 -10.12 9.97 2.20
CA LEU A 156 -10.27 11.31 2.75
C LEU A 156 -11.01 12.21 1.78
N GLY A 157 -11.92 13.03 2.30
CA GLY A 157 -12.71 13.96 1.49
C GLY A 157 -13.80 14.64 2.29
N GLN A 158 -14.42 15.67 1.72
CA GLN A 158 -15.49 16.42 2.38
C GLN A 158 -16.75 15.56 2.63
N TYR A 159 -17.72 16.12 3.34
CA TYR A 159 -18.99 15.43 3.57
C TYR A 159 -19.70 15.09 2.26
N SER A 160 -20.29 13.89 2.18
CA SER A 160 -21.06 13.42 1.02
C SER A 160 -20.28 13.21 -0.29
N THR A 161 -18.93 13.15 -0.27
CA THR A 161 -18.13 12.80 -1.46
C THR A 161 -18.17 11.31 -1.85
N GLY A 162 -18.81 10.47 -1.03
CA GLY A 162 -19.04 9.06 -1.33
C GLY A 162 -17.97 8.08 -0.85
N LYS A 163 -17.17 8.41 0.18
CA LYS A 163 -16.15 7.52 0.75
C LYS A 163 -16.69 6.14 1.15
N THR A 164 -17.71 6.10 2.00
CA THR A 164 -18.34 4.84 2.43
C THR A 164 -18.98 4.09 1.26
N THR A 165 -19.64 4.82 0.34
CA THR A 165 -20.24 4.23 -0.86
C THR A 165 -19.18 3.61 -1.76
N PHE A 166 -18.04 4.27 -1.92
CA PHE A 166 -16.90 3.79 -2.70
C PHE A 166 -16.38 2.47 -2.14
N ILE A 167 -16.18 2.36 -0.81
CA ILE A 167 -15.73 1.10 -0.17
C ILE A 167 -16.77 -0.01 -0.41
N LYS A 168 -18.06 0.29 -0.20
CA LYS A 168 -19.13 -0.70 -0.42
C LYS A 168 -19.18 -1.19 -1.87
N HIS A 169 -19.00 -0.27 -2.81
CA HIS A 169 -18.95 -0.58 -4.23
C HIS A 169 -17.77 -1.49 -4.58
N LEU A 170 -16.56 -1.17 -4.08
CA LEU A 170 -15.37 -2.00 -4.29
C LEU A 170 -15.50 -3.41 -3.70
N LEU A 171 -16.13 -3.53 -2.54
CA LEU A 171 -16.39 -4.82 -1.90
C LEU A 171 -17.61 -5.53 -2.49
N GLN A 172 -18.30 -4.93 -3.46
CA GLN A 172 -19.59 -5.39 -3.98
C GLN A 172 -20.60 -5.71 -2.86
N ALA A 173 -20.46 -5.02 -1.72
CA ALA A 173 -21.04 -5.40 -0.43
C ALA A 173 -22.43 -4.80 -0.18
N ALA A 174 -23.04 -4.16 -1.18
CA ALA A 174 -24.37 -3.58 -1.04
C ALA A 174 -25.49 -4.61 -0.83
N ILE A 175 -25.23 -5.91 -1.00
CA ILE A 175 -26.24 -6.98 -0.95
C ILE A 175 -25.95 -8.05 0.12
N GLN A 176 -24.75 -8.07 0.72
CA GLN A 176 -24.38 -9.07 1.74
C GLN A 176 -23.80 -8.40 2.99
N SER A 177 -24.67 -7.74 3.76
CA SER A 177 -24.51 -7.75 5.23
C SER A 177 -24.72 -9.18 5.70
N GLY A 178 -23.69 -10.01 5.49
CA GLY A 178 -23.67 -11.40 5.93
C GLY A 178 -23.65 -11.47 7.47
N PRO A 179 -24.06 -12.61 8.06
CA PRO A 179 -24.15 -12.79 9.50
C PRO A 179 -22.81 -12.69 10.27
N ASP A 180 -21.68 -12.56 9.55
CA ASP A 180 -20.33 -12.53 10.11
C ASP A 180 -19.70 -11.13 10.16
N GLU A 181 -20.45 -10.05 9.87
CA GLU A 181 -19.95 -8.69 10.06
C GLU A 181 -19.74 -8.42 11.55
N ARG A 182 -18.47 -8.28 11.95
CA ARG A 182 -18.09 -7.99 13.34
C ARG A 182 -17.65 -6.55 13.47
N SER A 183 -18.34 -5.80 14.31
CA SER A 183 -17.91 -4.48 14.75
C SER A 183 -17.18 -4.59 16.09
N ILE A 184 -15.98 -4.00 16.15
CA ILE A 184 -15.16 -3.93 17.35
C ILE A 184 -15.01 -2.45 17.74
N PRO A 185 -15.34 -2.05 18.98
CA PRO A 185 -15.17 -0.66 19.44
C PRO A 185 -13.70 -0.25 19.54
N GLY A 186 -13.42 1.04 19.28
CA GLY A 186 -12.07 1.61 19.27
C GLY A 186 -11.30 1.45 20.57
N ASN A 187 -11.97 1.56 21.72
CA ASN A 187 -11.35 1.32 23.03
C ASN A 187 -10.77 -0.11 23.16
N THR A 188 -11.41 -1.10 22.56
CA THR A 188 -10.95 -2.50 22.56
C THR A 188 -9.82 -2.70 21.55
N ILE A 189 -9.94 -2.09 20.37
CA ILE A 189 -8.93 -2.18 19.30
C ILE A 189 -7.61 -1.56 19.74
N ALA A 190 -7.67 -0.42 20.43
CA ALA A 190 -6.48 0.33 20.85
C ALA A 190 -5.65 -0.38 21.93
N VAL A 191 -6.16 -1.45 22.54
CA VAL A 191 -5.42 -2.29 23.50
C VAL A 191 -5.08 -3.67 22.94
N HIS A 192 -5.55 -4.01 21.73
CA HIS A 192 -5.30 -5.31 21.12
C HIS A 192 -3.87 -5.36 20.56
N ALA A 193 -3.01 -6.18 21.16
CA ALA A 193 -1.57 -6.24 20.82
C ALA A 193 -1.31 -6.63 19.35
N ASP A 194 -2.18 -7.47 18.80
CA ASP A 194 -2.03 -7.98 17.42
C ASP A 194 -2.45 -6.97 16.34
N LEU A 195 -3.01 -5.82 16.71
CA LEU A 195 -3.47 -4.81 15.77
C LEU A 195 -2.57 -3.56 15.80
N PRO A 196 -2.31 -2.91 14.65
CA PRO A 196 -1.37 -1.77 14.53
C PRO A 196 -1.95 -0.43 15.04
N PHE A 197 -2.95 -0.47 15.92
CA PHE A 197 -3.78 0.67 16.33
C PHE A 197 -3.53 1.12 17.78
N THR A 198 -2.60 0.50 18.50
CA THR A 198 -2.28 0.84 19.90
C THR A 198 -1.87 2.31 20.08
N GLY A 199 -1.19 2.89 19.09
CA GLY A 199 -0.81 4.32 19.09
C GLY A 199 -2.00 5.30 19.11
N LEU A 200 -3.21 4.86 18.75
CA LEU A 200 -4.40 5.71 18.75
C LEU A 200 -4.87 6.08 20.17
N THR A 201 -4.40 5.37 21.20
CA THR A 201 -4.66 5.72 22.61
C THR A 201 -4.26 7.15 22.97
N THR A 202 -3.26 7.70 22.27
CA THR A 202 -2.76 9.08 22.45
C THR A 202 -3.82 10.14 22.15
N PHE A 203 -4.84 9.84 21.33
CA PHE A 203 -5.94 10.75 21.02
C PHE A 203 -7.09 10.70 22.05
N GLY A 204 -6.99 9.82 23.05
CA GLY A 204 -7.90 9.76 24.19
C GLY A 204 -9.28 9.14 23.90
N GLY A 205 -10.07 8.97 24.96
CA GLY A 205 -11.37 8.28 24.89
C GLY A 205 -12.42 8.97 24.01
N SER A 206 -12.33 10.29 23.82
CA SER A 206 -13.26 11.04 22.97
C SER A 206 -13.12 10.71 21.48
N PHE A 207 -11.92 10.32 21.05
CA PHE A 207 -11.66 9.77 19.72
C PHE A 207 -12.00 8.28 19.68
N LEU A 208 -11.50 7.49 20.65
CA LEU A 208 -11.67 6.03 20.64
C LEU A 208 -13.13 5.58 20.66
N SER A 209 -14.03 6.34 21.30
CA SER A 209 -15.48 6.11 21.28
C SER A 209 -16.14 6.31 19.91
N LYS A 210 -15.45 6.95 18.97
CA LYS A 210 -15.88 7.21 17.58
C LYS A 210 -15.09 6.40 16.56
N PHE A 211 -14.09 5.65 17.01
CA PHE A 211 -13.28 4.77 16.18
C PHE A 211 -13.85 3.34 16.27
N GLU A 212 -13.93 2.65 15.14
CA GLU A 212 -14.53 1.34 15.02
C GLU A 212 -13.78 0.54 13.96
N CYS A 213 -13.66 -0.77 14.16
CA CYS A 213 -13.16 -1.70 13.15
C CYS A 213 -14.27 -2.66 12.77
N SER A 214 -14.65 -2.64 11.50
CA SER A 214 -15.59 -3.59 10.90
C SER A 214 -14.79 -4.67 10.18
N GLN A 215 -15.08 -5.93 10.46
CA GLN A 215 -14.44 -7.09 9.85
C GLN A 215 -15.48 -7.92 9.12
N MET A 216 -15.14 -8.36 7.91
CA MET A 216 -15.92 -9.32 7.14
C MET A 216 -14.98 -10.19 6.29
N PRO A 217 -15.34 -11.46 6.03
CA PRO A 217 -14.61 -12.30 5.08
C PRO A 217 -14.74 -11.72 3.66
N HIS A 218 -13.63 -11.31 3.06
CA HIS A 218 -13.61 -10.84 1.68
C HIS A 218 -12.18 -10.96 1.09
N PRO A 219 -12.00 -11.49 -0.12
CA PRO A 219 -10.67 -11.69 -0.72
C PRO A 219 -9.80 -10.43 -0.74
N LEU A 220 -10.39 -9.27 -1.08
CA LEU A 220 -9.67 -7.98 -1.03
C LEU A 220 -9.21 -7.61 0.40
N LEU A 221 -10.03 -7.89 1.41
CA LEU A 221 -9.71 -7.58 2.82
C LEU A 221 -8.71 -8.57 3.43
N GLU A 222 -8.43 -9.70 2.78
CA GLU A 222 -7.29 -10.56 3.12
C GLU A 222 -5.95 -9.86 2.86
N HIS A 223 -5.92 -8.93 1.89
CA HIS A 223 -4.70 -8.30 1.42
C HIS A 223 -4.54 -6.83 1.82
N ILE A 224 -5.63 -6.09 2.00
CA ILE A 224 -5.58 -4.66 2.37
C ILE A 224 -6.59 -4.33 3.48
N THR A 225 -6.44 -3.16 4.09
CA THR A 225 -7.39 -2.60 5.06
C THR A 225 -7.81 -1.22 4.63
N PHE A 226 -9.12 -0.96 4.57
CA PHE A 226 -9.64 0.38 4.31
C PHE A 226 -9.80 1.17 5.60
N VAL A 227 -9.45 2.45 5.55
CA VAL A 227 -9.72 3.43 6.61
C VAL A 227 -10.70 4.45 6.06
N ASP A 228 -11.97 4.30 6.43
CA ASP A 228 -13.01 5.29 6.12
C ASP A 228 -12.93 6.43 7.14
N THR A 229 -12.72 7.66 6.66
CA THR A 229 -12.60 8.83 7.53
C THR A 229 -13.91 9.63 7.59
N PRO A 230 -14.22 10.28 8.73
CA PRO A 230 -15.33 11.24 8.78
C PRO A 230 -15.19 12.31 7.70
N GLY A 231 -16.31 12.70 7.09
CA GLY A 231 -16.33 13.79 6.12
C GLY A 231 -15.76 15.08 6.73
N VAL A 232 -14.82 15.71 6.01
CA VAL A 232 -14.30 17.03 6.40
C VAL A 232 -15.40 18.07 6.26
N LEU A 233 -15.58 18.89 7.28
CA LEU A 233 -16.70 19.82 7.38
C LEU A 233 -16.42 21.06 6.53
N SER A 234 -17.48 21.62 5.97
CA SER A 234 -17.45 22.88 5.22
C SER A 234 -17.95 24.00 6.13
N GLY A 235 -17.07 24.61 6.93
CA GLY A 235 -17.38 25.81 7.70
C GLY A 235 -16.79 25.86 9.11
N GLU A 236 -16.52 27.08 9.58
CA GLU A 236 -15.81 27.33 10.85
C GLU A 236 -16.64 26.97 12.10
N LYS A 237 -17.97 27.10 12.05
CA LYS A 237 -18.89 26.79 13.15
C LYS A 237 -19.04 25.29 13.47
N GLN A 238 -18.60 24.41 12.58
CA GLN A 238 -18.64 22.96 12.81
C GLN A 238 -17.29 22.42 13.35
N ARG A 239 -16.22 23.22 13.31
CA ARG A 239 -14.90 22.86 13.88
C ARG A 239 -14.97 22.66 15.39
N THR A 240 -15.78 23.46 16.08
CA THR A 240 -15.98 23.39 17.53
C THR A 240 -16.74 22.15 18.01
N GLN A 241 -17.26 21.32 17.09
CA GLN A 241 -17.99 20.09 17.46
C GLN A 241 -17.09 18.85 17.62
N ARG A 242 -15.84 18.86 17.15
CA ARG A 242 -14.95 17.71 17.33
C ARG A 242 -14.28 17.78 18.70
N SER A 243 -14.59 16.78 19.52
CA SER A 243 -14.02 16.55 20.86
C SER A 243 -12.60 15.98 20.84
N TYR A 244 -11.93 15.94 19.69
CA TYR A 244 -10.62 15.33 19.49
C TYR A 244 -9.87 16.04 18.35
N ASP A 245 -8.54 15.90 18.33
CA ASP A 245 -7.69 16.45 17.27
C ASP A 245 -7.81 15.62 15.97
N PHE A 246 -8.73 16.04 15.10
CA PHE A 246 -8.93 15.39 13.81
C PHE A 246 -7.70 15.47 12.90
N THR A 247 -6.98 16.60 12.91
CA THR A 247 -5.83 16.79 12.00
C THR A 247 -4.68 15.87 12.43
N GLY A 248 -4.42 15.78 13.73
CA GLY A 248 -3.45 14.83 14.29
C GLY A 248 -3.79 13.38 13.98
N VAL A 249 -5.07 12.99 14.09
CA VAL A 249 -5.52 11.62 13.72
C VAL A 249 -5.27 11.34 12.24
N ILE A 250 -5.65 12.26 11.34
CA ILE A 250 -5.41 12.06 9.90
C ILE A 250 -3.92 11.99 9.59
N SER A 251 -3.10 12.84 10.22
CA SER A 251 -1.65 12.79 10.07
C SER A 251 -1.06 11.45 10.54
N TRP A 252 -1.60 10.89 11.64
CA TRP A 252 -1.18 9.58 12.15
C TRP A 252 -1.49 8.46 11.16
N PHE A 253 -2.70 8.44 10.59
CA PHE A 253 -3.05 7.45 9.56
C PHE A 253 -2.25 7.66 8.28
N ALA A 254 -2.05 8.90 7.85
CA ALA A 254 -1.26 9.24 6.65
C ALA A 254 0.17 8.66 6.71
N ALA A 255 0.78 8.71 7.89
CA ALA A 255 2.11 8.14 8.13
C ALA A 255 2.13 6.61 7.97
N LYS A 256 1.06 5.92 8.38
CA LYS A 256 0.97 4.45 8.38
C LYS A 256 0.31 3.84 7.15
N CYS A 257 -0.47 4.60 6.38
CA CYS A 257 -1.13 4.08 5.19
C CYS A 257 -0.18 4.02 3.99
N ASP A 258 -0.56 3.17 3.04
CA ASP A 258 0.15 2.92 1.80
C ASP A 258 -0.44 3.68 0.61
N LEU A 259 -1.72 4.05 0.70
CA LEU A 259 -2.43 4.84 -0.28
C LEU A 259 -3.41 5.78 0.40
N ILE A 260 -3.48 7.01 -0.07
CA ILE A 260 -4.45 8.03 0.36
C ILE A 260 -5.31 8.40 -0.84
N LEU A 261 -6.58 8.01 -0.81
CA LEU A 261 -7.56 8.42 -1.81
C LEU A 261 -8.21 9.73 -1.37
N LEU A 262 -7.92 10.81 -2.10
CA LEU A 262 -8.59 12.11 -1.93
C LEU A 262 -9.84 12.17 -2.82
N LEU A 263 -11.01 12.01 -2.21
CA LEU A 263 -12.29 11.99 -2.90
C LEU A 263 -12.89 13.40 -3.02
N PHE A 264 -13.23 13.77 -4.25
CA PHE A 264 -13.94 14.99 -4.60
C PHE A 264 -15.27 14.69 -5.30
N ASP A 265 -16.24 15.57 -5.10
CA ASP A 265 -17.52 15.57 -5.82
C ASP A 265 -17.48 16.78 -6.79
N PRO A 266 -17.64 16.57 -8.11
CA PRO A 266 -17.56 17.64 -9.11
C PRO A 266 -18.66 18.69 -8.92
N HIS A 267 -19.77 18.34 -8.28
CA HIS A 267 -20.82 19.31 -7.98
C HIS A 267 -20.52 20.18 -6.75
N LYS A 268 -19.46 19.86 -5.99
CA LYS A 268 -19.06 20.55 -4.75
C LYS A 268 -17.54 20.75 -4.70
N LEU A 269 -17.02 21.54 -5.64
CA LEU A 269 -15.58 21.82 -5.78
C LEU A 269 -14.98 22.76 -4.74
N ASP A 270 -15.79 23.39 -3.89
CA ASP A 270 -15.29 24.31 -2.87
C ASP A 270 -14.44 23.55 -1.84
N ILE A 271 -13.13 23.75 -1.87
CA ILE A 271 -12.21 23.16 -0.88
C ILE A 271 -12.23 24.05 0.36
N SER A 272 -12.89 23.58 1.43
CA SER A 272 -12.96 24.31 2.69
C SER A 272 -11.57 24.53 3.32
N ASP A 273 -11.39 25.59 4.12
CA ASP A 273 -10.11 25.84 4.79
C ASP A 273 -9.74 24.73 5.79
N GLU A 274 -10.73 24.03 6.33
CA GLU A 274 -10.47 22.83 7.14
C GLU A 274 -9.88 21.73 6.26
N PHE A 275 -10.44 21.49 5.08
CA PHE A 275 -9.91 20.48 4.17
C PHE A 275 -8.51 20.84 3.66
N LYS A 276 -8.24 22.12 3.38
CA LYS A 276 -6.88 22.59 3.07
C LYS A 276 -5.88 22.30 4.19
N ARG A 277 -6.25 22.51 5.46
CA ARG A 277 -5.38 22.19 6.61
C ARG A 277 -5.13 20.71 6.74
N VAL A 278 -6.16 19.87 6.54
CA VAL A 278 -6.01 18.42 6.58
C VAL A 278 -5.13 17.93 5.42
N ILE A 279 -5.29 18.47 4.21
CA ILE A 279 -4.39 18.15 3.09
C ILE A 279 -2.96 18.62 3.41
N SER A 280 -2.80 19.79 4.03
CA SER A 280 -1.49 20.28 4.45
C SER A 280 -0.82 19.39 5.50
N SER A 281 -1.58 18.67 6.34
CA SER A 281 -1.02 17.67 7.27
C SER A 281 -0.60 16.37 6.61
N LEU A 282 -0.87 16.18 5.31
CA LEU A 282 -0.39 15.03 4.53
C LEU A 282 1.01 15.24 3.94
N ARG A 283 1.58 16.45 4.06
CA ARG A 283 2.92 16.78 3.52
C ARG A 283 3.96 15.73 3.90
N GLY A 284 4.75 15.31 2.93
CA GLY A 284 5.74 14.25 3.08
C GLY A 284 5.17 12.84 2.83
N ASN A 285 3.88 12.73 2.51
CA ASN A 285 3.22 11.50 2.03
C ASN A 285 2.61 11.71 0.64
N ASP A 286 3.08 12.70 -0.11
CA ASP A 286 2.53 13.12 -1.39
C ASP A 286 2.57 12.01 -2.46
N ASP A 287 3.59 11.13 -2.39
CA ASP A 287 3.74 9.95 -3.28
C ASP A 287 2.59 8.94 -3.13
N LYS A 288 1.96 8.92 -1.95
CA LYS A 288 0.85 8.02 -1.60
C LYS A 288 -0.50 8.56 -2.03
N ILE A 289 -0.59 9.83 -2.45
CA ILE A 289 -1.85 10.49 -2.74
C ILE A 289 -2.33 10.11 -4.15
N ARG A 290 -3.59 9.71 -4.26
CA ARG A 290 -4.34 9.59 -5.51
C ARG A 290 -5.64 10.34 -5.37
N VAL A 291 -6.04 11.03 -6.42
CA VAL A 291 -7.27 11.83 -6.42
C VAL A 291 -8.36 11.00 -7.06
N VAL A 292 -9.56 11.02 -6.49
CA VAL A 292 -10.73 10.37 -7.07
C VAL A 292 -11.81 11.43 -7.24
N LEU A 293 -12.15 11.74 -8.48
CA LEU A 293 -13.29 12.58 -8.82
C LEU A 293 -14.52 11.68 -8.99
N ASN A 294 -15.27 11.52 -7.90
CA ASN A 294 -16.42 10.64 -7.81
C ASN A 294 -17.70 11.34 -8.32
N LYS A 295 -18.75 10.60 -8.67
CA LYS A 295 -20.01 11.11 -9.24
C LYS A 295 -19.81 11.91 -10.53
N ALA A 296 -18.90 11.43 -11.36
CA ALA A 296 -18.43 12.14 -12.53
C ALA A 296 -19.39 12.18 -13.72
N ASP A 297 -20.69 11.95 -13.53
CA ASP A 297 -21.65 11.68 -14.61
C ASP A 297 -21.79 12.82 -15.65
N GLN A 298 -21.23 14.01 -15.39
CA GLN A 298 -21.15 15.17 -16.29
C GLN A 298 -19.85 15.99 -16.10
N LEU A 299 -18.73 15.67 -16.80
CA LEU A 299 -17.39 16.09 -16.28
C LEU A 299 -16.46 16.99 -17.09
N MET A 300 -16.74 17.40 -18.32
CA MET A 300 -15.67 18.08 -19.09
C MET A 300 -15.39 19.53 -18.65
N ARG A 301 -16.32 20.22 -17.96
CA ARG A 301 -16.11 21.62 -17.50
C ARG A 301 -15.53 21.75 -16.09
N VAL A 302 -15.60 20.69 -15.28
CA VAL A 302 -15.31 20.75 -13.84
C VAL A 302 -13.87 20.35 -13.53
N TYR A 303 -13.28 19.48 -14.37
CA TYR A 303 -11.92 18.95 -14.19
C TYR A 303 -10.84 20.04 -14.12
N GLY A 304 -10.88 21.02 -15.04
CA GLY A 304 -9.88 22.10 -15.07
C GLY A 304 -9.89 22.97 -13.81
N ALA A 305 -11.08 23.32 -13.30
CA ALA A 305 -11.22 24.10 -12.07
C ALA A 305 -10.74 23.31 -10.84
N LEU A 306 -11.04 22.01 -10.78
CA LEU A 306 -10.54 21.13 -9.72
C LEU A 306 -9.01 21.04 -9.74
N MET A 307 -8.41 20.76 -10.89
CA MET A 307 -6.95 20.62 -11.01
C MET A 307 -6.23 21.92 -10.65
N TRP A 308 -6.78 23.06 -11.03
CA TRP A 308 -6.28 24.37 -10.61
C TRP A 308 -6.35 24.56 -9.10
N SER A 309 -7.48 24.21 -8.48
CA SER A 309 -7.68 24.31 -7.03
C SER A 309 -6.76 23.34 -6.27
N LEU A 310 -6.65 22.10 -6.75
CA LEU A 310 -5.85 21.05 -6.15
C LEU A 310 -4.35 21.36 -6.25
N GLY A 311 -3.86 21.88 -7.38
CA GLY A 311 -2.48 22.30 -7.54
C GLY A 311 -2.06 23.36 -6.52
N LYS A 312 -2.97 24.30 -6.18
CA LYS A 312 -2.74 25.29 -5.12
C LYS A 312 -2.66 24.68 -3.72
N VAL A 313 -3.39 23.59 -3.46
CA VAL A 313 -3.52 23.01 -2.12
C VAL A 313 -2.45 21.93 -1.85
N LEU A 314 -2.15 21.06 -2.82
CA LEU A 314 -1.11 20.05 -2.67
C LEU A 314 0.30 20.65 -2.69
N ASN A 315 0.49 21.77 -3.42
CA ASN A 315 1.77 22.49 -3.46
C ASN A 315 2.99 21.58 -3.75
N THR A 316 2.79 20.60 -4.63
CA THR A 316 3.82 19.72 -5.18
C THR A 316 3.99 20.00 -6.67
N PRO A 317 5.22 19.99 -7.22
CA PRO A 317 5.44 20.13 -8.65
C PRO A 317 4.94 18.90 -9.44
N GLU A 318 4.73 17.77 -8.77
CA GLU A 318 4.31 16.52 -9.40
C GLU A 318 2.78 16.46 -9.58
N VAL A 319 2.33 16.08 -10.77
CA VAL A 319 0.90 15.95 -11.06
C VAL A 319 0.37 14.65 -10.45
N SER A 320 -0.57 14.74 -9.52
CA SER A 320 -1.24 13.57 -8.96
C SER A 320 -2.12 12.87 -10.01
N ARG A 321 -2.09 11.53 -10.05
CA ARG A 321 -3.03 10.73 -10.84
C ARG A 321 -4.46 10.95 -10.31
N VAL A 322 -5.37 11.31 -11.21
CA VAL A 322 -6.79 11.53 -10.92
C VAL A 322 -7.62 10.43 -11.55
N TYR A 323 -8.38 9.70 -10.75
CA TYR A 323 -9.35 8.71 -11.20
C TYR A 323 -10.71 9.36 -11.36
N ILE A 324 -11.34 9.15 -12.51
CA ILE A 324 -12.59 9.80 -12.87
C ILE A 324 -13.69 8.77 -13.02
N GLY A 325 -14.77 8.87 -12.25
CA GLY A 325 -15.90 7.97 -12.44
C GLY A 325 -17.04 8.16 -11.44
N SER A 326 -17.99 7.23 -11.48
CA SER A 326 -19.09 7.14 -10.52
C SER A 326 -18.97 5.80 -9.80
N PHE A 327 -18.39 5.82 -8.59
CA PHE A 327 -18.06 4.61 -7.83
C PHE A 327 -19.23 4.24 -6.91
N ASN A 328 -20.29 3.73 -7.51
CA ASN A 328 -21.50 3.27 -6.83
C ASN A 328 -22.20 2.21 -7.68
N ASP A 329 -23.18 1.52 -7.10
CA ASP A 329 -23.86 0.41 -7.77
C ASP A 329 -24.97 0.86 -8.74
N LYS A 330 -25.10 2.17 -9.00
CA LYS A 330 -26.06 2.68 -9.97
C LYS A 330 -25.45 2.63 -11.36
N PRO A 331 -26.24 2.28 -12.39
CA PRO A 331 -25.76 2.34 -13.75
C PRO A 331 -25.34 3.77 -14.10
N VAL A 332 -24.24 3.90 -14.84
CA VAL A 332 -23.80 5.17 -15.41
C VAL A 332 -24.94 5.75 -16.24
N ASN A 333 -25.26 7.02 -16.03
CA ASN A 333 -26.27 7.68 -16.83
C ASN A 333 -25.73 7.92 -18.25
N GLU A 334 -26.01 6.99 -19.17
CA GLU A 334 -25.51 7.02 -20.54
C GLU A 334 -25.94 8.30 -21.30
N ALA A 335 -27.09 8.88 -20.95
CA ALA A 335 -27.56 10.13 -21.55
C ALA A 335 -26.75 11.36 -21.10
N ALA A 336 -26.15 11.31 -19.91
CA ALA A 336 -25.34 12.39 -19.35
C ALA A 336 -23.84 12.25 -19.66
N ALA A 337 -23.33 11.01 -19.63
CA ALA A 337 -21.93 10.71 -19.89
C ALA A 337 -21.61 10.60 -21.40
N GLY A 338 -22.60 10.22 -22.21
CA GLY A 338 -22.38 9.81 -23.60
C GLY A 338 -21.57 8.50 -23.69
N PRO A 339 -21.46 7.92 -24.90
CA PRO A 339 -20.77 6.64 -25.10
C PRO A 339 -19.27 6.70 -24.75
N VAL A 340 -18.61 7.82 -25.05
CA VAL A 340 -17.18 8.03 -24.73
C VAL A 340 -16.95 8.19 -23.23
N GLY A 341 -17.89 8.82 -22.51
CA GLY A 341 -17.78 9.00 -21.06
C GLY A 341 -17.91 7.68 -20.30
N LYS A 342 -18.78 6.77 -20.76
CA LYS A 342 -18.94 5.44 -20.16
C LYS A 342 -17.65 4.62 -20.25
N GLU A 343 -17.08 4.49 -21.44
CA GLU A 343 -15.82 3.76 -21.66
C GLU A 343 -14.67 4.37 -20.84
N LEU A 344 -14.60 5.70 -20.75
CA LEU A 344 -13.62 6.39 -19.91
C LEU A 344 -13.81 6.05 -18.43
N PHE A 345 -15.03 6.09 -17.90
CA PHE A 345 -15.28 5.81 -16.48
C PHE A 345 -14.99 4.35 -16.12
N GLU A 346 -15.37 3.40 -16.99
CA GLU A 346 -15.07 1.98 -16.81
C GLU A 346 -13.55 1.75 -16.80
N LYS A 347 -12.83 2.33 -17.75
CA LYS A 347 -11.36 2.24 -17.81
C LYS A 347 -10.69 2.85 -16.57
N GLU A 348 -11.16 4.00 -16.10
CA GLU A 348 -10.61 4.66 -14.90
C GLU A 348 -10.92 3.89 -13.62
N GLN A 349 -12.05 3.19 -13.56
CA GLN A 349 -12.37 2.24 -12.48
C GLN A 349 -11.43 1.04 -12.49
N ASP A 350 -11.19 0.45 -13.66
CA ASP A 350 -10.27 -0.67 -13.84
C ASP A 350 -8.83 -0.28 -13.46
N ASP A 351 -8.36 0.89 -13.92
CA ASP A 351 -7.04 1.42 -13.56
C ASP A 351 -6.91 1.59 -12.03
N LEU A 352 -7.94 2.09 -11.35
CA LEU A 352 -7.94 2.24 -9.90
C LEU A 352 -7.91 0.89 -9.19
N LEU A 353 -8.68 -0.10 -9.66
CA LEU A 353 -8.67 -1.46 -9.12
C LEU A 353 -7.30 -2.11 -9.28
N LEU A 354 -6.66 -1.96 -10.44
CA LEU A 354 -5.29 -2.44 -10.68
C LEU A 354 -4.30 -1.78 -9.71
N ASP A 355 -4.43 -0.48 -9.49
CA ASP A 355 -3.58 0.24 -8.54
C ASP A 355 -3.77 -0.25 -7.10
N LEU A 356 -5.01 -0.57 -6.69
CA LEU A 356 -5.35 -1.17 -5.39
C LEU A 356 -4.78 -2.58 -5.22
N ILE A 357 -4.85 -3.41 -6.27
CA ILE A 357 -4.32 -4.78 -6.28
C ILE A 357 -2.80 -4.79 -6.16
N ASP A 358 -2.11 -3.79 -6.71
CA ASP A 358 -0.64 -3.69 -6.64
C ASP A 358 -0.12 -3.12 -5.31
N ILE A 359 -1.00 -2.62 -4.43
CA ILE A 359 -0.62 -2.05 -3.12
C ILE A 359 0.21 -3.01 -2.27
N PRO A 360 -0.16 -4.29 -2.05
CA PRO A 360 0.60 -5.18 -1.19
C PRO A 360 2.05 -5.36 -1.64
N LYS A 361 2.27 -5.38 -2.97
CA LYS A 361 3.62 -5.44 -3.55
C LYS A 361 4.39 -4.15 -3.26
N LYS A 362 3.81 -2.99 -3.57
CA LYS A 362 4.39 -1.66 -3.29
C LYS A 362 4.66 -1.44 -1.80
N ALA A 363 3.79 -1.95 -0.93
CA ALA A 363 3.91 -1.84 0.52
C ALA A 363 5.12 -2.61 1.07
N CYS A 364 5.48 -3.75 0.46
CA CYS A 364 6.70 -4.48 0.79
C CYS A 364 7.95 -3.63 0.56
N ASP A 365 8.09 -3.06 -0.63
CA ASP A 365 9.21 -2.19 -0.99
C ASP A 365 9.26 -0.94 -0.08
N ARG A 366 8.09 -0.36 0.20
CA ARG A 366 7.97 0.78 1.11
C ARG A 366 8.43 0.42 2.53
N ARG A 367 8.07 -0.75 3.07
CA ARG A 367 8.51 -1.18 4.41
C ARG A 367 10.03 -1.31 4.50
N ILE A 368 10.67 -1.83 3.46
CA ILE A 368 12.14 -1.86 3.38
C ILE A 368 12.70 -0.44 3.43
N ASN A 369 12.15 0.47 2.62
CA ASN A 369 12.59 1.86 2.59
C ASN A 369 12.39 2.58 3.93
N GLU A 370 11.25 2.41 4.58
CA GLU A 370 10.98 2.98 5.91
C GLU A 370 11.89 2.38 6.99
N PHE A 371 12.16 1.07 6.93
CA PHE A 371 13.13 0.43 7.81
C PHE A 371 14.54 1.03 7.63
N VAL A 372 14.98 1.25 6.39
CA VAL A 372 16.28 1.89 6.09
C VAL A 372 16.31 3.33 6.58
N LYS A 373 15.24 4.11 6.38
CA LYS A 373 15.13 5.48 6.90
C LYS A 373 15.24 5.50 8.43
N ARG A 374 14.50 4.62 9.11
CA ARG A 374 14.55 4.49 10.59
C ARG A 374 15.93 4.07 11.07
N ALA A 375 16.56 3.08 10.43
CA ALA A 375 17.91 2.64 10.77
C ALA A 375 18.93 3.77 10.63
N ARG A 376 18.82 4.58 9.56
CA ARG A 376 19.65 5.77 9.36
C ARG A 376 19.42 6.80 10.46
N ALA A 377 18.16 7.10 10.78
CA ALA A 377 17.80 8.05 11.84
C ALA A 377 18.33 7.61 13.21
N ALA A 378 18.17 6.33 13.58
CA ALA A 378 18.69 5.78 14.83
C ALA A 378 20.22 5.84 14.90
N LYS A 379 20.91 5.56 13.79
CA LYS A 379 22.37 5.69 13.68
C LYS A 379 22.85 7.13 13.89
N ILE A 380 22.19 8.10 13.25
CA ILE A 380 22.50 9.52 13.42
C ILE A 380 22.26 9.96 14.87
N HIS A 381 21.11 9.58 15.44
CA HIS A 381 20.79 9.84 16.85
C HIS A 381 21.85 9.27 17.79
N ALA A 382 22.31 8.04 17.54
CA ALA A 382 23.38 7.42 18.31
C ALA A 382 24.70 8.22 18.23
N TYR A 383 25.06 8.74 17.05
CA TYR A 383 26.25 9.59 16.90
C TYR A 383 26.13 10.90 17.67
N ILE A 384 24.98 11.57 17.57
CA ILE A 384 24.70 12.80 18.32
C ILE A 384 24.82 12.55 19.83
N MET A 385 24.12 11.54 20.34
CA MET A 385 24.11 11.22 21.77
C MET A 385 25.49 10.79 22.27
N SER A 386 26.25 10.06 21.46
CA SER A 386 27.64 9.69 21.79
C SER A 386 28.55 10.91 21.86
N HIS A 387 28.42 11.84 20.90
CA HIS A 387 29.18 13.10 20.87
C HIS A 387 28.86 13.98 22.07
N LEU A 388 27.57 14.22 22.36
CA LEU A 388 27.16 15.01 23.52
C LEU A 388 27.63 14.38 24.84
N LYS A 389 27.58 13.05 24.96
CA LYS A 389 28.09 12.34 26.14
C LYS A 389 29.61 12.49 26.27
N LYS A 390 30.36 12.50 25.17
CA LYS A 390 31.82 12.70 25.15
C LYS A 390 32.22 14.11 25.59
N GLU A 391 31.43 15.13 25.21
CA GLU A 391 31.66 16.52 25.60
C GLU A 391 31.29 16.83 27.07
N MET A 392 30.55 15.94 27.73
CA MET A 392 30.14 16.13 29.13
C MET A 392 31.29 15.83 30.10
N PRO A 393 31.53 16.69 31.11
CA PRO A 393 32.59 16.46 32.09
C PRO A 393 32.21 15.34 33.07
N ALA A 394 33.18 14.52 33.47
CA ALA A 394 32.95 13.36 34.33
C ALA A 394 32.53 13.74 35.77
N LEU A 395 33.09 14.82 36.33
CA LEU A 395 33.00 15.15 37.76
C LEU A 395 32.27 16.47 38.05
N MET A 396 32.88 17.62 37.73
CA MET A 396 32.31 18.95 38.02
C MET A 396 31.93 19.74 36.76
N GLY A 397 30.97 20.65 36.89
CA GLY A 397 30.57 21.57 35.81
C GLY A 397 29.55 21.00 34.81
N LYS A 398 28.89 19.88 35.13
CA LYS A 398 27.90 19.20 34.26
C LYS A 398 26.78 20.15 33.79
N ALA A 399 26.13 20.85 34.72
CA ALA A 399 25.02 21.76 34.38
C ALA A 399 25.44 22.92 33.47
N LYS A 400 26.62 23.51 33.71
CA LYS A 400 27.18 24.58 32.87
C LYS A 400 27.51 24.08 31.47
N THR A 401 28.11 22.89 31.37
CA THR A 401 28.47 22.29 30.08
C THR A 401 27.23 21.86 29.30
N GLN A 402 26.23 21.28 29.97
CA GLN A 402 24.96 20.94 29.35
C GLN A 402 24.29 22.16 28.73
N ARG A 403 24.17 23.28 29.46
CA ARG A 403 23.64 24.54 28.89
C ARG A 403 24.44 24.99 27.68
N ARG A 404 25.77 25.03 27.78
CA ARG A 404 26.65 25.39 26.65
C ARG A 404 26.40 24.50 25.42
N LEU A 405 26.24 23.19 25.60
CA LEU A 405 25.97 22.26 24.51
C LEU A 405 24.58 22.46 23.90
N MET A 406 23.57 22.73 24.73
CA MET A 406 22.21 23.04 24.27
C MET A 406 22.18 24.37 23.49
N ASP A 407 22.87 25.40 23.99
CA ASP A 407 22.95 26.72 23.35
C ASP A 407 23.68 26.68 22.00
N ASN A 408 24.57 25.69 21.79
CA ASN A 408 25.38 25.54 20.58
C ASN A 408 25.07 24.24 19.81
N LEU A 409 23.86 23.69 19.97
CA LEU A 409 23.51 22.36 19.49
C LEU A 409 23.69 22.22 17.97
N GLU A 410 23.36 23.26 17.21
CA GLU A 410 23.55 23.30 15.76
C GLU A 410 25.02 23.14 15.35
N THR A 411 25.92 23.86 16.03
CA THR A 411 27.37 23.73 15.81
C THR A 411 27.88 22.35 16.22
N GLU A 412 27.35 21.75 17.29
CA GLU A 412 27.70 20.38 17.68
C GLU A 412 27.23 19.36 16.63
N PHE A 413 26.07 19.56 16.01
CA PHE A 413 25.58 18.72 14.92
C PHE A 413 26.45 18.83 13.66
N GLU A 414 26.93 20.03 13.31
CA GLU A 414 27.88 20.20 12.19
C GLU A 414 29.20 19.47 12.42
N LYS A 415 29.67 19.36 13.67
CA LYS A 415 30.88 18.59 13.99
C LYS A 415 30.64 17.10 13.75
N VAL A 416 29.52 16.56 14.25
CA VAL A 416 29.11 15.17 14.01
C VAL A 416 28.96 14.90 12.52
N GLN A 417 28.37 15.84 11.77
CA GLN A 417 28.21 15.73 10.33
C GLN A 417 29.56 15.58 9.62
N ARG A 418 30.54 16.41 9.99
CA ARG A 418 31.90 16.38 9.43
C ARG A 418 32.66 15.11 9.80
N GLU A 419 32.59 14.71 11.07
CA GLU A 419 33.31 13.52 11.57
C GLU A 419 32.80 12.23 10.89
N TYR A 420 31.48 12.08 10.75
CA TYR A 420 30.87 10.87 10.20
C TYR A 420 30.44 10.97 8.73
N HIS A 421 30.85 12.04 8.03
CA HIS A 421 30.58 12.26 6.60
C HIS A 421 29.09 12.16 6.25
N LEU A 422 28.23 12.78 7.06
CA LEU A 422 26.78 12.73 6.90
C LEU A 422 26.29 13.78 5.87
N PRO A 423 25.30 13.47 5.02
CA PRO A 423 24.69 14.42 4.09
C PRO A 423 24.16 15.70 4.76
N ALA A 424 24.30 16.84 4.07
CA ALA A 424 23.72 18.12 4.49
C ALA A 424 22.19 18.07 4.47
N GLY A 425 21.53 18.64 5.49
CA GLY A 425 20.07 18.68 5.63
C GLY A 425 19.45 17.60 6.51
N ILE A 426 20.23 16.61 6.96
CA ILE A 426 19.74 15.52 7.84
C ILE A 426 19.23 16.02 9.20
N PHE A 427 19.77 17.11 9.71
CA PHE A 427 19.44 17.64 11.03
C PHE A 427 18.18 18.50 11.06
N GLN A 428 17.47 18.73 9.95
CA GLN A 428 16.16 19.40 10.01
C GLN A 428 15.09 18.57 10.73
N MET A 429 15.31 17.27 10.96
CA MET A 429 14.49 16.44 11.86
C MET A 429 14.74 16.71 13.35
N SER A 430 15.78 17.46 13.72
CA SER A 430 16.19 17.69 15.12
C SER A 430 15.53 18.89 15.79
N SER A 431 14.63 19.63 15.12
CA SER A 431 13.88 20.72 15.77
C SER A 431 13.05 20.24 16.98
N THR A 432 12.88 18.92 17.11
CA THR A 432 12.22 18.24 18.24
C THR A 432 13.15 17.99 19.42
N LEU A 433 14.48 17.85 19.21
CA LEU A 433 15.46 17.57 20.29
C LEU A 433 15.67 18.76 21.24
N GLY A 434 15.36 19.99 20.80
CA GLY A 434 15.46 21.19 21.63
C GLY A 434 14.26 21.45 22.56
N ARG A 435 13.26 20.55 22.58
CA ARG A 435 12.00 20.75 23.33
C ARG A 435 11.76 19.77 24.49
N SER A 436 12.70 18.85 24.77
CA SER A 436 12.60 17.87 25.86
C SER A 436 13.57 18.17 27.00
#